data_AF-A0A553H1P7-F1
#
_entry.id   AF-A0A553H1P7-F1
#
_cell.length_a   1.000
_cell.length_b   1.000
_cell.length_c   1.000
_cell.angle_alpha   90.00
_cell.angle_beta   90.00
_cell.angle_gamma   90.00
#
_symmetry.space_group_name_H-M   'P 1'
#
loop_
_entity.id
_entity.type
_entity.pdbx_description
1 polymer ?
#
loop_
_entity_poly.entity_id
_entity_poly.type
_entity_poly.pdbx_seq_one_letter_code
_entity_poly.pdbx_strand_id
1 'polypeptide(L)' 'MGLEQLDPAKLIGPQQDVETIETWADRNGVTYDTARAWAMRGVLPTVKLGKRRMVNSAMLRHWLLDQEWTA' A
#
# COMPACT_ATOMS: atom_id res chain seq x y z
N MET A 1 20.10 19.90 2.99
CA MET A 1 20.42 18.77 3.91
C MET A 1 20.92 17.63 3.07
N GLY A 2 22.08 17.06 3.38
CA GLY A 2 22.58 15.86 2.71
C GLY A 2 21.79 14.63 3.14
N LEU A 3 21.59 13.68 2.23
CA LEU A 3 20.87 12.43 2.49
C LEU A 3 21.48 11.64 3.67
N GLU A 4 22.76 11.86 3.95
CA GLU A 4 23.54 11.24 5.04
C GLU A 4 23.05 11.58 6.46
N GLN A 5 22.18 12.57 6.62
CA GLN A 5 21.62 12.99 7.91
C GLN A 5 20.19 12.49 8.14
N LEU A 6 19.61 11.77 7.18
CA LEU A 6 18.26 11.24 7.30
C LEU A 6 18.31 9.91 8.06
N ASP A 7 17.67 9.88 9.22
CA ASP A 7 17.42 8.65 9.96
C ASP A 7 16.40 7.80 9.17
N PRO A 8 16.80 6.63 8.63
CA PRO A 8 15.91 5.81 7.82
C PRO A 8 14.65 5.37 8.57
N ALA A 9 14.74 5.19 9.90
CA ALA A 9 13.59 4.83 10.73
C ALA A 9 12.57 5.97 10.83
N LYS A 10 13.00 7.22 10.63
CA LYS A 10 12.12 8.41 10.56
C LYS A 10 11.59 8.69 9.16
N LEU A 11 12.13 8.03 8.14
CA LEU A 11 11.60 8.09 6.77
C LEU A 11 10.42 7.14 6.57
N ILE A 12 10.28 6.13 7.43
CA ILE A 12 9.17 5.19 7.40
C ILE A 12 8.03 5.77 8.25
N GLY A 13 7.05 6.40 7.60
CA GLY A 13 5.81 6.79 8.25
C GLY A 13 5.08 5.58 8.86
N PRO A 14 4.14 5.80 9.79
CA PRO A 14 3.39 4.71 10.41
C PRO A 14 2.74 3.83 9.33
N GLN A 15 3.14 2.56 9.28
CA GLN A 15 2.59 1.61 8.32
C GLN A 15 1.16 1.27 8.75
N GLN A 16 0.17 1.74 8.00
CA GLN A 16 -1.21 1.33 8.20
C GLN A 16 -1.39 -0.08 7.65
N ASP A 17 -1.80 -1.02 8.50
CA ASP A 17 -2.06 -2.40 8.06
C ASP A 17 -3.28 -2.48 7.15
N VAL A 18 -4.27 -1.62 7.40
CA VAL A 18 -5.49 -1.48 6.62
C VAL A 18 -5.75 0.00 6.35
N GLU A 19 -5.92 0.37 5.08
CA GLU A 19 -6.15 1.75 4.66
C GLU A 19 -7.25 1.83 3.59
N THR A 20 -7.83 3.03 3.41
CA THR A 20 -8.85 3.21 2.36
C THR A 20 -8.22 3.11 0.98
N ILE A 21 -9.02 2.78 -0.05
CA ILE A 21 -8.52 2.72 -1.43
C ILE A 21 -8.01 4.10 -1.87
N GLU A 22 -8.67 5.16 -1.44
CA GLU A 22 -8.30 6.55 -1.67
C GLU A 22 -6.92 6.87 -1.07
N THR A 23 -6.73 6.61 0.22
CA THR A 23 -5.46 6.85 0.92
C THR A 23 -4.31 6.03 0.31
N TRP A 24 -4.58 4.77 -0.05
CA TRP A 24 -3.60 3.92 -0.70
C TRP A 24 -3.21 4.46 -2.08
N ALA A 25 -4.18 4.93 -2.86
CA ALA A 25 -3.95 5.50 -4.18
C ALA A 25 -3.06 6.75 -4.09
N ASP A 26 -3.41 7.69 -3.21
CA ASP A 26 -2.65 8.92 -2.97
C ASP A 26 -1.20 8.61 -2.55
N ARG A 27 -1.02 7.65 -1.63
CA ARG A 27 0.31 7.26 -1.13
C ARG A 27 1.19 6.61 -2.20
N ASN A 28 0.61 5.85 -3.13
CA ASN A 28 1.36 5.14 -4.18
C ASN A 28 1.40 5.91 -5.51
N GLY A 29 0.87 7.14 -5.57
CA GLY A 29 0.93 7.99 -6.75
C GLY A 29 0.09 7.49 -7.94
N VAL A 30 -1.01 6.77 -7.66
CA VAL A 30 -1.93 6.26 -8.69
C VAL A 30 -3.30 6.93 -8.56
N THR A 31 -4.06 6.98 -9.64
CA THR A 31 -5.44 7.49 -9.57
C THR A 31 -6.33 6.57 -8.75
N TYR A 32 -7.30 7.14 -8.04
CA TYR A 32 -8.29 6.38 -7.29
C TYR A 32 -8.98 5.30 -8.13
N ASP A 33 -9.40 5.64 -9.36
CA ASP A 33 -10.11 4.69 -10.23
C ASP A 33 -9.23 3.49 -10.60
N THR A 34 -7.93 3.70 -10.79
CA THR A 34 -6.96 2.62 -11.02
C THR A 34 -6.86 1.70 -9.80
N ALA A 35 -6.65 2.28 -8.62
CA ALA A 35 -6.57 1.52 -7.37
C ALA A 35 -7.87 0.77 -7.07
N ARG A 36 -9.02 1.41 -7.30
CA ARG A 36 -10.35 0.80 -7.15
C ARG A 36 -10.54 -0.36 -8.11
N ALA A 37 -10.16 -0.21 -9.38
CA ALA A 37 -10.23 -1.29 -10.35
C ALA A 37 -9.39 -2.50 -9.93
N TRP A 38 -8.15 -2.28 -9.45
CA TRP A 38 -7.30 -3.36 -8.93
C TRP A 38 -7.88 -4.03 -7.68
N ALA A 39 -8.42 -3.24 -6.75
CA ALA A 39 -9.09 -3.75 -5.55
C ALA A 39 -10.32 -4.61 -5.87
N MET A 40 -11.11 -4.23 -6.89
CA MET A 40 -12.28 -5.02 -7.32
C MET A 40 -11.91 -6.26 -8.14
N ARG A 41 -10.79 -6.22 -8.87
CA ARG A 41 -10.28 -7.34 -9.67
C ARG A 41 -9.43 -8.33 -8.86
N GLY A 42 -9.21 -8.08 -7.57
CA GLY A 42 -8.40 -8.93 -6.70
C GLY A 42 -6.89 -8.83 -6.94
N VAL A 43 -6.44 -7.79 -7.66
CA VAL A 43 -5.01 -7.50 -7.87
C VAL A 43 -4.40 -6.96 -6.57
N LEU A 44 -5.12 -6.11 -5.85
CA LEU A 44 -4.74 -5.68 -4.50
C LEU A 44 -5.42 -6.57 -3.46
N PRO A 45 -4.69 -7.02 -2.42
CA PRO A 45 -5.32 -7.71 -1.29
C PRO A 45 -6.24 -6.73 -0.56
N THR A 46 -7.47 -7.16 -0.30
CA THR A 46 -8.49 -6.32 0.34
C THR A 46 -9.21 -7.05 1.45
N VAL A 47 -9.70 -6.27 2.42
CA VAL A 47 -10.57 -6.74 3.50
C VAL A 47 -11.85 -5.93 3.51
N LYS A 48 -12.97 -6.59 3.83
CA LYS A 48 -14.26 -5.91 4.01
C LYS A 48 -14.43 -5.54 5.48
N LEU A 49 -14.45 -4.24 5.78
CA LEU A 49 -14.73 -3.72 7.11
C LEU A 49 -16.12 -3.05 7.09
N GLY A 50 -17.12 -3.76 7.64
CA GLY A 50 -18.51 -3.36 7.56
C GLY A 50 -19.00 -3.27 6.10
N LYS A 51 -19.36 -2.07 5.66
CA LYS A 51 -19.82 -1.80 4.28
C LYS A 51 -18.71 -1.34 3.33
N ARG A 52 -17.48 -1.13 3.81
CA ARG A 52 -16.37 -0.60 3.00
C ARG A 52 -15.37 -1.71 2.68
N ARG A 53 -14.83 -1.68 1.46
CA ARG A 53 -13.64 -2.47 1.08
C ARG A 53 -12.40 -1.59 1.30
N MET A 54 -11.42 -2.15 1.99
CA MET A 54 -10.16 -1.49 2.33
C MET A 54 -8.99 -2.32 1.83
N VAL A 55 -7.86 -1.67 1.56
CA VAL A 55 -6.64 -2.35 1.13
C VAL A 55 -5.96 -2.95 2.35
N ASN A 56 -5.58 -4.22 2.28
CA ASN A 56 -4.79 -4.90 3.30
C ASN A 56 -3.30 -4.71 2.98
N SER A 57 -2.75 -3.59 3.41
CA SER A 57 -1.37 -3.20 3.16
C SER A 57 -0.35 -4.06 3.92
N ALA A 58 -0.75 -4.72 5.01
CA ALA A 58 0.09 -5.72 5.66
C ALA A 58 0.30 -6.95 4.78
N MET A 59 -0.79 -7.50 4.24
CA MET A 59 -0.72 -8.66 3.32
C MET A 59 0.01 -8.29 2.03
N LEU A 60 -0.22 -7.09 1.48
CA LEU A 60 0.50 -6.64 0.29
C LEU A 60 2.00 -6.59 0.52
N ARG A 61 2.46 -6.03 1.65
CA ARG A 61 3.89 -5.98 2.01
C ARG A 61 4.48 -7.39 2.10
N HIS A 62 3.78 -8.32 2.75
CA HIS A 62 4.24 -9.69 2.86
C HIS A 62 4.36 -10.35 1.48
N TRP A 63 3.32 -10.25 0.65
CA TRP A 63 3.33 -10.79 -0.71
C TRP A 63 4.47 -10.22 -1.58
N LEU A 64 4.75 -8.91 -1.47
CA LEU A 64 5.83 -8.25 -2.18
C LEU A 64 7.22 -8.77 -1.76
N LEU A 65 7.40 -9.14 -0.50
CA LEU A 65 8.66 -9.71 0.00
C LEU A 65 8.90 -11.14 -0.51
N ASP A 66 7.83 -11.87 -0.84
CA ASP A 66 7.91 -13.22 -1.40
C ASP A 66 8.18 -13.24 -2.90
N GLN A 67 8.14 -12.10 -3.59
CA GLN A 67 8.41 -12.05 -5.03
C GLN A 67 9.91 -12.16 -5.32
N GLU A 68 10.29 -13.05 -6.25
CA GLU A 68 11.63 -13.04 -6.81
C GLU A 68 11.81 -11.79 -7.68
N TRP A 69 12.80 -10.97 -7.33
CA TRP A 69 13.09 -9.73 -8.06
C TRP A 69 13.87 -10.06 -9.33
N THR A 70 13.21 -9.97 -10.49
CA THR A 70 13.89 -9.97 -11.78
C THR A 70 14.06 -8.52 -12.24
N ALA A 71 15.31 -8.06 -12.34
CA ALA A 71 15.66 -6.74 -12.85
C ALA A 71 15.70 -6.71 -14.39
#